data_AF-A0A091E7E9-F1
#
_entry.id   AF-A0A091E7E9-F1
#
_cell.length_a   1.000
_cell.length_b   1.000
_cell.length_c   1.000
_cell.angle_alpha   90.00
_cell.angle_beta   90.00
_cell.angle_gamma   90.00
#
_symmetry.space_group_name_H-M   'P 1'
#
loop_
_entity.id
_entity.type
_entity.pdbx_description
1 polymer ?
#
loop_
_entity_poly.entity_id
_entity_poly.type
_entity_poly.pdbx_seq_one_letter_code
_entity_poly.pdbx_strand_id
1 'polypeptide(L)'
;MKTHLYLLLLAAGISAAPQMSSMAELLTLLQQMCEVMTKDIQNLRIETPNNIDDVNCISTIFEGTEQLKNNPAIKKFSGFFQKFERLRQWLMPSLEKEGKCDAERRSTTIFIKKLMTFIQKVLKNTRV
;
A
#
# COMPACT_ATOMS: atom_id res chain seq x y z
N MET A 1 26.85 -36.91 -39.17
CA MET A 1 26.29 -36.51 -37.86
C MET A 1 25.87 -35.05 -37.96
N LYS A 2 24.56 -34.75 -37.89
CA LYS A 2 24.04 -33.38 -37.93
C LYS A 2 23.68 -32.96 -36.50
N THR A 3 24.46 -32.07 -35.91
CA THR A 3 24.15 -31.46 -34.62
C THR A 3 23.27 -30.24 -34.85
N HIS A 4 22.03 -30.30 -34.37
CA HIS A 4 21.11 -29.16 -34.38
C HIS A 4 21.57 -28.16 -33.32
N LEU A 5 21.99 -26.98 -33.78
CA LEU A 5 22.40 -25.87 -32.94
C LEU A 5 21.13 -25.22 -32.34
N TYR A 6 20.82 -25.51 -31.08
CA TYR A 6 19.74 -24.84 -30.36
C TYR A 6 20.24 -23.52 -29.78
N LEU A 7 19.82 -22.40 -30.38
CA LEU A 7 19.95 -21.06 -29.82
C LEU A 7 18.84 -20.86 -28.77
N LEU A 8 19.19 -20.97 -27.49
CA LEU A 8 18.32 -20.54 -26.40
C LEU A 8 18.46 -19.01 -26.24
N LEU A 9 17.51 -18.27 -26.81
CA LEU A 9 17.33 -16.85 -26.52
C LEU A 9 16.59 -16.71 -25.18
N LEU A 10 17.36 -16.57 -24.10
CA LEU A 10 16.84 -16.09 -22.82
C LEU A 10 16.59 -14.58 -22.91
N ALA A 11 15.42 -14.20 -23.44
CA ALA A 11 14.90 -12.87 -23.23
C ALA A 11 14.40 -12.76 -21.78
N ALA A 12 15.31 -12.47 -20.85
CA ALA A 12 14.93 -11.96 -19.55
C ALA A 12 14.45 -10.52 -19.75
N GLY A 13 13.18 -10.37 -20.15
CA GLY A 13 12.50 -9.09 -20.16
C GLY A 13 12.43 -8.59 -18.72
N ILE A 14 13.25 -7.58 -18.41
CA ILE A 14 13.24 -6.85 -17.14
C ILE A 14 11.89 -6.13 -17.07
N SER A 15 10.87 -6.80 -16.53
CA SER A 15 9.57 -6.20 -16.30
C SER A 15 9.70 -5.26 -15.10
N ALA A 16 10.06 -4.00 -15.37
CA ALA A 16 9.92 -2.90 -14.42
C ALA A 16 8.44 -2.40 -14.31
N ALA A 17 7.53 -3.01 -15.08
CA ALA A 17 6.09 -2.72 -15.09
C ALA A 17 5.22 -3.27 -13.92
N PRO A 18 5.55 -4.38 -13.20
CA PRO A 18 4.62 -5.01 -12.25
C PRO A 18 4.34 -4.17 -11.01
N GLN A 19 5.29 -3.32 -10.59
CA GLN A 19 5.17 -2.55 -9.36
C GLN A 19 4.27 -1.33 -9.54
N MET A 20 4.36 -0.64 -10.68
CA MET A 20 3.49 0.51 -10.99
C MET A 20 2.03 0.11 -11.19
N SER A 21 1.78 -1.03 -11.86
CA SER A 21 0.41 -1.56 -11.98
C SER A 21 -0.16 -1.93 -10.61
N SER A 22 0.64 -2.57 -9.74
CA SER A 22 0.21 -2.92 -8.38
C SER A 22 -0.14 -1.71 -7.52
N MET A 23 0.61 -0.60 -7.62
CA MET A 23 0.31 0.64 -6.86
C MET A 23 -0.91 1.38 -7.40
N ALA A 24 -1.11 1.42 -8.72
CA ALA A 24 -2.32 1.98 -9.32
C ALA A 24 -3.57 1.19 -8.91
N GLU A 25 -3.47 -0.14 -8.88
CA GLU A 25 -4.54 -1.02 -8.38
C GLU A 25 -4.84 -0.77 -6.89
N LEU A 26 -3.83 -0.56 -6.05
CA LEU A 26 -4.03 -0.19 -4.64
C LEU A 26 -4.84 1.10 -4.49
N LEU A 27 -4.54 2.12 -5.30
CA LEU A 27 -5.28 3.38 -5.29
C LEU A 27 -6.73 3.20 -5.74
N THR A 28 -6.98 2.42 -6.79
CA THR A 28 -8.34 2.10 -7.25
C THR A 28 -9.14 1.37 -6.18
N LEU A 29 -8.54 0.41 -5.48
CA LEU A 29 -9.22 -0.31 -4.40
C LEU A 29 -9.54 0.60 -3.21
N LEU A 30 -8.65 1.54 -2.86
CA LEU A 30 -8.93 2.54 -1.81
C LEU A 30 -10.05 3.50 -2.21
N GLN A 31 -10.09 3.92 -3.48
CA GLN A 31 -11.17 4.73 -4.01
C GLN A 31 -12.52 4.00 -3.86
N GLN A 32 -12.59 2.73 -4.27
CA GLN A 32 -13.78 1.90 -4.12
C GLN A 32 -14.18 1.71 -2.65
N MET A 33 -13.21 1.56 -1.73
CA MET A 33 -13.49 1.52 -0.29
C MET A 33 -14.19 2.78 0.19
N CYS A 34 -13.76 3.96 -0.27
CA CYS A 34 -14.40 5.24 0.07
C CYS A 34 -15.86 5.30 -0.40
N GLU A 35 -16.14 4.85 -1.62
CA GLU A 35 -17.47 4.93 -2.23
C GLU A 35 -18.50 4.03 -1.54
N VAL A 36 -18.09 2.86 -1.09
CA VAL A 36 -18.98 1.86 -0.46
C VAL A 36 -18.95 1.90 1.07
N MET A 37 -18.31 2.91 1.66
CA MET A 37 -18.12 3.02 3.10
C MET A 37 -19.43 3.29 3.81
N THR A 38 -19.86 2.37 4.68
CA THR A 38 -21.03 2.58 5.54
C THR A 38 -20.70 3.49 6.72
N LYS A 39 -21.73 4.08 7.35
CA LYS A 39 -21.56 4.93 8.54
C LYS A 39 -20.79 4.22 9.67
N ASP A 40 -21.01 2.92 9.84
CA ASP A 40 -20.33 2.13 10.88
C ASP A 40 -18.83 2.05 10.65
N ILE A 41 -18.39 2.00 9.39
CA ILE A 41 -16.98 2.03 9.04
C ILE A 41 -16.42 3.46 9.19
N GLN A 42 -17.18 4.49 8.82
CA GLN A 42 -16.75 5.89 8.97
C GLN A 42 -16.46 6.25 10.43
N ASN A 43 -17.19 5.65 11.37
CA ASN A 43 -17.06 5.88 12.80
C ASN A 43 -15.84 5.20 13.43
N LEU A 44 -15.18 4.26 12.73
CA LEU A 44 -13.93 3.68 13.22
C LEU A 44 -12.87 4.77 13.38
N ARG A 45 -12.20 4.70 14.54
CA ARG A 45 -11.13 5.62 14.92
C ARG A 45 -9.81 4.91 14.72
N ILE A 46 -9.11 5.29 13.66
CA ILE A 46 -7.86 4.68 13.22
C ILE A 46 -6.70 5.59 13.60
N GLU A 47 -5.65 4.99 14.15
CA GLU A 47 -4.39 5.67 14.39
C GLU A 47 -3.84 6.23 13.07
N THR A 48 -3.70 7.55 12.98
CA THR A 48 -3.41 8.25 11.73
C THR A 48 -2.30 9.26 11.95
N PRO A 49 -1.21 9.23 11.17
CA PRO A 49 -0.14 10.21 11.29
C PRO A 49 -0.65 11.64 11.08
N ASN A 50 -0.20 12.57 11.94
CA ASN A 50 -0.49 13.99 11.79
C ASN A 50 0.15 14.50 10.49
N ASN A 51 1.40 14.15 10.26
CA ASN A 51 2.13 14.38 9.02
C ASN A 51 2.33 13.06 8.25
N ILE A 52 1.79 12.98 7.03
CA ILE A 52 1.92 11.79 6.17
C ILE A 52 3.29 11.69 5.48
N ASP A 53 4.07 12.77 5.54
CA ASP A 53 5.40 12.89 4.92
C ASP A 53 6.53 12.61 5.88
N ASP A 54 6.19 12.40 7.15
CA ASP A 54 7.17 12.01 8.13
C ASP A 54 7.58 10.56 7.89
N VAL A 55 8.86 10.38 7.54
CA VAL A 55 9.47 9.06 7.35
C VAL A 55 9.43 8.22 8.63
N ASN A 56 9.21 8.86 9.78
CA ASN A 56 9.04 8.20 11.07
C ASN A 56 7.62 7.67 11.33
N CYS A 57 6.69 7.80 10.37
CA CYS A 57 5.29 7.44 10.53
C CYS A 57 4.79 6.32 9.60
N ILE A 58 5.69 5.72 8.83
CA ILE A 58 5.39 4.61 7.93
C ILE A 58 4.85 3.39 8.69
N SER A 59 5.41 2.98 9.83
CA SER A 59 4.85 1.87 10.64
C SER A 59 3.44 2.17 11.11
N THR A 60 3.18 3.40 11.58
CA THR A 60 1.85 3.84 12.01
C THR A 60 0.81 3.75 10.87
N ILE A 61 1.21 4.00 9.61
CA ILE A 61 0.32 3.80 8.45
C ILE A 61 -0.04 2.31 8.28
N PHE A 62 0.94 1.41 8.44
CA PHE A 62 0.69 -0.03 8.36
C PHE A 62 -0.19 -0.53 9.51
N GLU A 63 0.06 -0.07 10.74
CA GLU A 63 -0.78 -0.39 11.90
C GLU A 63 -2.22 0.11 11.73
N GLY A 64 -2.42 1.34 11.24
CA GLY A 64 -3.76 1.86 10.94
C GLY A 64 -4.48 1.05 9.86
N THR A 65 -3.74 0.51 8.90
CA THR A 65 -4.30 -0.36 7.86
C THR A 65 -4.72 -1.72 8.40
N GLU A 66 -3.97 -2.25 9.37
CA GLU A 66 -4.35 -3.47 10.10
C GLU A 66 -5.62 -3.26 10.94
N GLN A 67 -5.79 -2.09 11.56
CA GLN A 67 -7.04 -1.73 12.25
C GLN A 67 -8.22 -1.71 11.28
N LEU A 68 -8.03 -1.15 10.07
CA LEU A 68 -9.06 -1.14 9.02
C LEU A 68 -9.44 -2.56 8.56
N LYS A 69 -8.45 -3.45 8.42
CA LYS A 69 -8.63 -4.85 7.98
C LYS A 69 -9.54 -5.66 8.91
N ASN A 70 -9.54 -5.34 10.20
CA ASN A 70 -10.31 -6.06 11.21
C ASN A 70 -11.83 -5.78 11.11
N ASN A 71 -12.27 -4.81 10.31
CA ASN A 71 -13.70 -4.56 10.09
C ASN A 71 -14.30 -5.55 9.07
N PRO A 72 -15.36 -6.31 9.42
CA PRO A 72 -16.01 -7.26 8.51
C PRO A 72 -16.52 -6.65 7.19
N ALA A 73 -16.98 -5.40 7.21
CA ALA A 73 -17.53 -4.73 6.02
C ALA A 73 -16.45 -4.38 4.98
N ILE A 74 -15.17 -4.32 5.38
CA ILE A 74 -14.04 -4.08 4.50
C ILE A 74 -13.39 -5.40 4.03
N LYS A 75 -13.80 -6.56 4.57
CA LYS A 75 -13.24 -7.88 4.23
C LYS A 75 -13.33 -8.22 2.74
N LYS A 76 -14.32 -7.70 2.02
CA LYS A 76 -14.45 -7.85 0.56
C LYS A 76 -13.26 -7.28 -0.22
N PHE A 77 -12.47 -6.40 0.41
CA PHE A 77 -11.24 -5.85 -0.13
C PHE A 77 -9.98 -6.61 0.31
N SER A 78 -10.08 -7.91 0.65
CA SER A 78 -8.93 -8.76 1.01
C SER A 78 -7.75 -8.65 0.02
N GLY A 79 -8.04 -8.51 -1.28
CA GLY A 79 -7.03 -8.31 -2.32
C GLY A 79 -6.23 -7.01 -2.18
N PHE A 80 -6.82 -5.94 -1.63
CA PHE A 80 -6.09 -4.73 -1.27
C PHE A 80 -5.06 -5.04 -0.19
N PHE A 81 -5.46 -5.67 0.91
CA PHE A 81 -4.57 -5.94 2.03
C PHE A 81 -3.41 -6.87 1.64
N GLN A 82 -3.65 -7.86 0.78
CA GLN A 82 -2.59 -8.72 0.25
C GLN A 82 -1.57 -7.94 -0.57
N LYS A 83 -2.02 -7.02 -1.44
CA LYS A 83 -1.13 -6.17 -2.24
C LYS A 83 -0.40 -5.14 -1.38
N PHE A 84 -1.09 -4.61 -0.37
CA PHE A 84 -0.53 -3.62 0.54
C PHE A 84 0.55 -4.23 1.44
N GLU A 85 0.41 -5.50 1.84
CA GLU A 85 1.46 -6.20 2.58
C GLU A 85 2.75 -6.38 1.73
N ARG A 86 2.63 -6.58 0.41
CA ARG A 86 3.81 -6.58 -0.47
C ARG A 86 4.50 -5.21 -0.51
N LEU A 87 3.72 -4.13 -0.48
CA LEU A 87 4.26 -2.77 -0.37
C LEU A 87 4.99 -2.58 0.97
N ARG A 88 4.42 -3.11 2.06
CA ARG A 88 5.06 -3.11 3.39
C ARG A 88 6.42 -3.80 3.37
N GLN A 89 6.48 -5.03 2.83
CA GLN A 89 7.71 -5.81 2.73
C GLN A 89 8.78 -5.09 1.91
N TRP A 90 8.40 -4.42 0.83
CA TRP A 90 9.32 -3.63 0.03
C TRP A 90 9.86 -2.40 0.79
N LEU A 91 9.06 -1.80 1.67
CA LEU A 91 9.46 -0.66 2.50
C LEU A 91 10.14 -1.06 3.82
N MET A 92 10.15 -2.34 4.20
CA MET A 92 10.74 -2.80 5.47
C MET A 92 12.16 -2.30 5.76
N PRO A 93 13.10 -2.25 4.79
CA PRO A 93 14.44 -1.73 5.04
C PRO A 93 14.48 -0.27 5.53
N SER A 94 13.43 0.51 5.25
CA SER A 94 13.28 1.89 5.74
C SER A 94 12.62 1.99 7.12
N LEU A 95 11.93 0.94 7.58
CA LEU A 95 11.22 0.89 8.86
C LEU A 95 12.14 0.64 10.06
N GLU A 96 13.30 0.02 9.87
CA GLU A 96 14.22 -0.30 10.99
C GLU A 96 14.85 0.95 11.65
N LYS A 97 14.72 2.12 11.01
CA LYS A 97 15.30 3.40 11.46
C LYS A 97 14.25 4.40 11.95
N GLU A 98 13.03 3.92 12.18
CA GLU A 98 11.90 4.79 12.44
C GLU A 98 11.95 5.41 13.84
N GLY A 99 11.83 6.73 13.91
CA GLY A 99 11.71 7.48 15.16
C GLY A 99 10.29 7.47 15.71
N LYS A 100 10.00 8.42 16.61
CA LYS A 100 8.64 8.59 17.16
C LYS A 100 7.74 9.27 16.13
N CYS A 101 6.66 8.61 15.73
CA CYS A 101 5.58 9.23 14.96
C CYS A 101 4.66 10.07 15.87
N ASP A 102 4.27 11.25 15.40
CA ASP A 102 3.15 11.99 15.97
C ASP A 102 1.86 11.63 15.23
N ALA A 103 0.93 10.99 15.95
CA ALA A 103 -0.27 10.41 15.40
C ALA A 103 -1.48 10.64 16.31
N GLU A 104 -2.66 10.56 15.72
CA GLU A 104 -3.91 10.74 16.43
C GLU A 104 -5.03 9.85 15.86
N ARG A 105 -6.06 9.63 16.68
CA ARG A 105 -7.23 8.83 16.30
C ARG A 105 -8.19 9.62 15.41
N ARG A 106 -8.13 9.38 14.11
CA ARG A 106 -9.00 10.02 13.10
C ARG A 106 -10.06 9.05 12.57
N SER A 107 -11.12 9.59 11.96
CA SER A 107 -12.13 8.78 11.26
C SER A 107 -11.51 8.00 10.10
N THR A 108 -12.06 6.82 9.79
CA THR A 108 -11.62 5.98 8.66
C THR A 108 -11.49 6.73 7.33
N THR A 109 -12.40 7.66 7.04
CA THR A 109 -12.34 8.47 5.81
C THR A 109 -11.08 9.34 5.73
N ILE A 110 -10.68 9.94 6.85
CA ILE A 110 -9.45 10.74 6.92
C ILE A 110 -8.23 9.84 6.76
N PHE A 111 -8.23 8.69 7.43
CA PHE A 111 -7.16 7.70 7.32
C PHE A 111 -6.98 7.24 5.86
N ILE A 112 -8.05 6.82 5.17
CA ILE A 112 -7.98 6.35 3.78
C ILE A 112 -7.47 7.45 2.83
N LYS A 113 -7.89 8.71 2.99
CA LYS A 113 -7.37 9.83 2.19
C LYS A 113 -5.86 10.02 2.37
N LYS A 114 -5.37 9.91 3.61
CA LYS A 114 -3.94 9.97 3.92
C LYS A 114 -3.20 8.76 3.35
N LEU A 115 -3.78 7.57 3.42
CA LEU A 115 -3.23 6.36 2.85
C LEU A 115 -3.10 6.43 1.32
N MET A 116 -4.10 6.97 0.61
CA MET A 116 -4.01 7.24 -0.82
C MET A 116 -2.86 8.20 -1.13
N THR A 117 -2.71 9.26 -0.35
CA THR A 117 -1.62 10.25 -0.49
C THR A 117 -0.26 9.59 -0.32
N PHE A 118 -0.11 8.73 0.70
CA PHE A 118 1.11 7.96 0.93
C PHE A 118 1.47 7.08 -0.28
N ILE A 119 0.53 6.28 -0.78
CA ILE A 119 0.77 5.39 -1.94
C ILE A 119 1.12 6.19 -3.19
N GLN A 120 0.45 7.32 -3.44
CA GLN A 120 0.78 8.21 -4.56
C GLN A 120 2.21 8.76 -4.47
N LYS A 121 2.69 9.09 -3.26
CA LYS A 121 4.06 9.59 -3.05
C LYS A 121 5.08 8.50 -3.30
N VAL A 122 4.84 7.31 -2.76
CA VAL A 122 5.69 6.15 -3.02
C VAL A 122 5.79 5.90 -4.53
N LEU A 123 4.65 5.89 -5.25
CA LEU A 123 4.62 5.71 -6.71
C LEU A 123 5.45 6.76 -7.46
N LYS A 124 5.40 8.04 -7.04
CA LYS A 124 6.18 9.11 -7.67
C LYS A 124 7.69 8.90 -7.48
N ASN A 125 8.10 8.47 -6.28
CA ASN A 125 9.51 8.27 -5.95
C ASN A 125 10.11 7.06 -6.67
N THR A 126 9.30 6.07 -7.09
CA THR A 126 9.76 4.91 -7.88
C THR A 126 9.94 5.21 -9.38
N ARG A 127 9.55 6.39 -9.87
CA ARG A 127 9.72 6.79 -11.28
C ARG A 127 11.07 7.42 -11.60
N VAL A 128 11.92 7.63 -10.59
CA VAL A 128 13.22 8.31 -10.68
C VAL A 128 14.34 7.28 -10.70
#